data_AF-A0A7C0UHH4-F1
#
_entry.id   AF-A0A7C0UHH4-F1
#
_cell.length_a   1.000
_cell.length_b   1.000
_cell.length_c   1.000
_cell.angle_alpha   90.00
_cell.angle_beta   90.00
_cell.angle_gamma   90.00
#
_symmetry.space_group_name_H-M   'P 1'
#
loop_
_entity.id
_entity.type
_entity.pdbx_description
1 polymer ?
#
loop_
_entity_poly.entity_id
_entity_poly.type
_entity_poly.pdbx_seq_one_letter_code
_entity_poly.pdbx_strand_id
1 'polypeptide(L)' 'MLNGDNTLTSTMLNILYDCKIIYDPQGILNKLVSETKRLVKELGLKRYRVGRSYGWDFKHEI' A
#
# COMPACT_ATOMS: atom_id res chain seq x y z
N MET A 1 5.59 12.38 3.78
CA MET A 1 6.08 11.03 4.13
C MET A 1 5.13 10.49 5.18
N LEU A 2 4.82 9.20 5.19
CA LEU A 2 3.89 8.56 6.14
C LEU A 2 4.48 8.62 7.56
N ASN A 3 4.55 9.82 8.13
CA ASN A 3 5.07 10.11 9.45
C ASN A 3 3.89 10.04 10.42
N GLY A 4 3.82 8.94 11.17
CA GLY A 4 3.26 8.88 12.53
C GLY A 4 1.76 8.91 12.72
N ASP A 5 1.01 9.79 12.05
CA ASP A 5 -0.30 10.20 12.58
C ASP A 5 -1.51 9.72 11.75
N ASN A 6 -1.28 9.17 10.55
CA ASN A 6 -2.35 8.72 9.67
C ASN A 6 -2.44 7.19 9.65
N THR A 7 -3.51 6.65 10.22
CA THR A 7 -3.84 5.21 10.10
C THR A 7 -4.08 4.87 8.64
N LEU A 8 -3.18 4.08 8.04
CA LEU A 8 -3.37 3.58 6.69
C LEU A 8 -4.44 2.49 6.69
N THR A 9 -5.61 2.78 6.13
CA THR A 9 -6.68 1.79 6.00
C THR A 9 -6.39 0.77 4.90
N SER A 10 -7.00 -0.42 4.97
CA SER A 10 -6.90 -1.45 3.93
C SER A 10 -7.34 -0.94 2.56
N THR A 11 -8.37 -0.10 2.49
CA THR A 11 -8.83 0.53 1.25
C THR A 11 -7.80 1.48 0.66
N MET A 12 -7.18 2.33 1.49
CA MET A 12 -6.11 3.22 1.02
C MET A 12 -4.92 2.42 0.51
N LEU A 13 -4.55 1.35 1.21
CA LEU A 13 -3.46 0.47 0.78
C LEU A 13 -3.78 -0.22 -0.55
N ASN A 14 -5.01 -0.70 -0.75
CA ASN A 14 -5.45 -1.26 -2.03
C ASN A 14 -5.28 -0.24 -3.17
N ILE A 15 -5.79 0.99 -2.98
CA ILE A 15 -5.69 2.06 -3.98
C ILE A 15 -4.23 2.35 -4.31
N LEU A 16 -3.40 2.60 -3.30
CA LEU A 16 -2.00 2.99 -3.51
C LEU A 16 -1.15 1.86 -4.11
N TYR A 17 -1.42 0.61 -3.76
CA TYR A 17 -0.67 -0.53 -4.28
C TYR A 17 -0.96 -0.79 -5.76
N ASP A 18 -2.22 -0.66 -6.18
CA ASP A 18 -2.68 -0.95 -7.54
C ASP A 18 -2.73 0.27 -8.47
N CYS A 19 -2.52 1.48 -7.95
CA CYS A 19 -2.68 2.69 -8.77
C CYS A 19 -1.68 2.76 -9.94
N LYS A 20 -2.15 3.40 -11.02
CA LYS A 20 -1.34 3.81 -12.16
C LYS A 20 -1.30 5.33 -12.19
N ILE A 21 -0.10 5.90 -12.07
CA ILE A 21 0.12 7.34 -12.12
C ILE A 21 0.00 7.79 -13.58
N ILE A 22 -0.89 8.75 -13.84
CA ILE A 22 -1.10 9.34 -15.18
C ILE A 22 -0.35 10.67 -15.31
N TYR A 23 -0.21 11.43 -14.22
CA TYR A 23 0.47 12.73 -14.19
C TYR A 23 1.06 12.98 -12.81
N ASP A 24 2.37 13.25 -12.74
CA ASP A 24 3.09 13.51 -11.48
C ASP A 24 4.37 14.34 -11.74
N PRO A 25 4.25 15.62 -12.11
CA PRO A 25 5.39 16.47 -12.45
C PRO A 25 6.33 16.72 -11.26
N GLN A 26 5.83 16.57 -10.03
CA GLN A 26 6.59 16.80 -8.80
C GLN A 26 7.19 15.51 -8.21
N GLY A 27 6.89 14.34 -8.78
CA GLY A 27 7.38 13.04 -8.29
C GLY A 27 6.80 12.61 -6.94
N ILE A 28 5.78 13.31 -6.42
CA ILE A 28 5.23 13.07 -5.09
C ILE A 28 4.41 11.79 -5.08
N LEU A 29 3.62 11.56 -6.13
CA LEU A 29 2.80 10.34 -6.24
C LEU A 29 3.69 9.12 -6.44
N ASN A 30 4.72 9.23 -7.28
CA ASN A 30 5.69 8.16 -7.49
C ASN A 30 6.38 7.78 -6.18
N LYS A 31 6.81 8.77 -5.40
CA LYS A 31 7.40 8.55 -4.09
C LYS A 31 6.42 7.89 -3.13
N LEU A 32 5.17 8.34 -3.09
CA LEU A 32 4.15 7.73 -2.22
C LEU A 32 3.89 6.25 -2.57
N VAL A 33 3.80 5.93 -3.86
CA VAL A 33 3.60 4.57 -4.34
C VAL A 33 4.82 3.70 -4.06
N SER A 34 6.03 4.21 -4.26
CA SER A 34 7.26 3.47 -3.95
C SER A 34 7.36 3.16 -2.47
N GLU A 35 7.09 4.15 -1.60
CA GLU A 35 7.08 3.96 -0.15
C GLU A 35 6.00 2.97 0.30
N THR A 36 4.83 3.00 -0.34
CA THR A 36 3.75 2.03 -0.07
C THR A 36 4.18 0.61 -0.40
N LYS A 37 4.77 0.39 -1.58
CA LYS A 37 5.25 -0.94 -2.00
C LYS A 37 6.41 -1.42 -1.13
N ARG A 38 7.28 -0.51 -0.69
CA ARG A 38 8.36 -0.78 0.26
C ARG A 38 7.79 -1.24 1.60
N LEU A 39 6.82 -0.51 2.16
CA LEU A 39 6.15 -0.86 3.41
C LEU A 39 5.48 -2.24 3.36
N VAL A 40 4.75 -2.54 2.28
CA VAL A 40 4.13 -3.87 2.06
C VAL A 40 5.17 -4.98 2.12
N LYS A 41 6.33 -4.77 1.49
CA LYS A 41 7.43 -5.73 1.50
C LYS A 41 8.07 -5.86 2.88
N GLU A 42 8.37 -4.74 3.54
CA GLU A 42 9.03 -4.71 4.85
C GLU A 42 8.17 -5.35 5.95
N LEU A 43 6.86 -5.11 5.93
CA LEU A 43 5.91 -5.70 6.87
C LEU A 43 5.49 -7.13 6.49
N GLY A 44 6.00 -7.67 5.38
CA GLY A 44 5.63 -9.02 4.91
C GLY A 44 4.14 -9.18 4.63
N LEU A 45 3.46 -8.10 4.24
CA LEU A 45 2.02 -8.12 4.01
C LEU A 45 1.69 -8.98 2.77
N LYS A 46 0.76 -9.91 2.94
CA LYS A 46 0.23 -10.75 1.87
C LYS A 46 -1.17 -10.28 1.51
N ARG A 47 -1.38 -10.00 0.23
CA ARG A 47 -2.69 -9.64 -0.29
C ARG A 47 -3.54 -10.88 -0.50
N TYR A 48 -4.77 -10.86 -0.01
CA TYR A 48 -5.78 -11.88 -0.28
C TYR A 48 -7.03 -11.26 -0.91
N ARG A 49 -7.90 -12.10 -1.47
CA ARG A 49 -9.14 -11.69 -2.14
C ARG A 49 -10.32 -12.48 -1.61
N VAL A 50 -11.40 -11.78 -1.28
CA VAL A 50 -12.70 -12.36 -0.89
C VAL A 50 -13.78 -11.82 -1.82
N GLY A 51 -14.24 -12.65 -2.76
CA GLY A 51 -15.20 -12.23 -3.79
C GLY A 51 -14.64 -11.11 -4.68
N ARG A 52 -15.15 -9.89 -4.50
CA ARG A 52 -14.68 -8.67 -5.20
C ARG A 52 -13.77 -7.78 -4.35
N SER A 53 -13.61 -8.11 -3.08
CA SER A 53 -12.85 -7.31 -2.11
C SER A 53 -11.42 -7.82 -1.97
N TYR A 54 -10.49 -6.90 -1.73
CA TYR A 54 -9.09 -7.19 -1.43
C TYR A 54 -8.77 -6.81 0.02
N GLY A 55 -8.00 -7.67 0.68
CA GLY A 55 -7.52 -7.46 2.04
C GLY A 55 -6.02 -7.76 2.16
N TRP A 56 -5.47 -7.48 3.34
CA TRP A 56 -4.06 -7.65 3.66
C TRP A 56 -3.94 -8.43 4.97
N ASP A 57 -3.04 -9.40 4.99
CA ASP A 57 -2.70 -10.18 6.17
C ASP A 57 -1.20 -10.07 6.44
N PHE A 58 -0.82 -10.08 7.71
CA PHE A 58 0.58 -10.16 8.09
C PHE A 58 1.03 -11.61 7.91
N LYS A 59 2.19 -11.81 7.29
CA LYS A 59 2.84 -13.12 7.35
C LYS A 59 3.17 -13.39 8.83
N HIS A 60 2.35 -14.19 9.51
CA HIS A 60 2.73 -14.77 10.78
C HIS A 60 3.86 -15.76 10.48
N GLU A 61 5.07 -15.46 10.93
CA GLU A 61 6.08 -16.50 11.09
C GLU A 61 5.72 -17.25 12.37
N ILE A 62 5.41 -18.54 12.21
CA ILE A 62 5.24 -19.50 13.31
C ILE A 62 6.63 -19.87 13.81
#